data_AF-A0A838VDL1-F1
#
_entry.id   AF-A0A838VDL1-F1
#
_cell.length_a   1.000
_cell.length_b   1.000
_cell.length_c   1.000
_cell.angle_alpha   90.00
_cell.angle_beta   90.00
_cell.angle_gamma   90.00
#
_symmetry.space_group_name_H-M   'P 1'
#
loop_
_entity.id
_entity.type
_entity.pdbx_description
1 polymer ?
#
loop_
_entity_poly.entity_id
_entity_poly.type
_entity_poly.pdbx_seq_one_letter_code
_entity_poly.pdbx_strand_id
1 'polypeptide(L)' 'MKLHIVARGKIGPGAEAELVARYSDRVTWPFQITELPDNGGKPPPPAPQPSRTIALDETGDALSSAEL' A
#
# COMPACT_ATOMS: atom_id res chain seq x y z
N MET A 1 -11.83 -2.12 -9.59
CA MET A 1 -10.42 -2.41 -9.22
C MET A 1 -10.31 -2.29 -7.70
N LYS A 2 -9.67 -3.24 -7.02
CA LYS A 2 -9.41 -3.14 -5.57
C LYS A 2 -7.91 -3.03 -5.33
N LEU A 3 -7.47 -1.96 -4.68
CA LEU A 3 -6.07 -1.76 -4.31
C LEU A 3 -5.84 -2.24 -2.87
N HIS A 4 -4.90 -3.15 -2.65
CA HIS A 4 -4.50 -3.57 -1.30
C HIS A 4 -3.05 -3.19 -1.06
N ILE A 5 -2.83 -2.22 -0.17
CA ILE A 5 -1.50 -1.77 0.25
C ILE A 5 -1.13 -2.53 1.52
N VAL A 6 0.03 -3.18 1.50
CA VAL A 6 0.58 -3.88 2.68
C VAL A 6 1.89 -3.20 3.05
N ALA A 7 1.92 -2.59 4.23
CA ALA A 7 3.07 -1.87 4.75
C ALA A 7 3.61 -2.55 6.01
N ARG A 8 4.92 -2.40 6.27
CA ARG A 8 5.54 -2.83 7.53
C ARG A 8 5.67 -1.64 8.47
N GLY A 9 5.36 -1.88 9.73
CA GLY A 9 5.27 -0.85 10.76
C GLY A 9 3.87 -0.26 10.86
N LYS A 10 3.59 0.33 12.03
CA LYS A 10 2.34 1.03 12.28
C LYS A 10 2.51 2.52 12.07
N ILE A 11 1.53 3.14 11.41
CA ILE A 11 1.54 4.60 11.28
C ILE A 11 1.14 5.22 12.62
N GLY A 12 2.07 5.97 13.21
CA GLY A 12 1.81 6.75 14.41
C GLY A 12 1.07 8.06 14.06
N PRO A 13 0.54 8.78 15.07
CA PRO A 13 0.04 10.13 14.86
C PRO A 13 1.17 11.05 14.35
N GLY A 14 0.89 11.83 13.31
CA GLY A 14 1.89 12.72 12.70
C GLY A 14 1.48 13.23 11.31
N ALA A 15 2.36 14.01 10.70
CA ALA A 15 2.14 14.60 9.37
C ALA A 15 1.95 13.54 8.29
N GLU A 16 2.64 12.41 8.39
CA GLU A 16 2.50 11.26 7.50
C GLU A 16 1.10 10.64 7.59
N ALA A 17 0.54 10.52 8.81
CA ALA A 17 -0.80 9.99 9.01
C ALA A 17 -1.87 10.92 8.40
N GLU A 18 -1.71 12.23 8.60
CA GLU A 18 -2.60 13.23 7.98
C GLU A 18 -2.50 13.23 6.46
N LEU A 19 -1.29 13.04 5.92
CA LEU A 19 -1.06 12.92 4.48
C LEU A 19 -1.79 11.69 3.92
N VAL A 20 -1.61 10.52 4.55
CA VAL A 20 -2.27 9.28 4.14
C VAL A 20 -3.78 9.41 4.23
N ALA A 21 -4.32 10.00 5.29
CA ALA A 21 -5.76 10.25 5.43
C ALA A 21 -6.30 11.14 4.30
N ARG A 22 -5.62 12.24 3.99
CA ARG A 22 -6.02 13.16 2.92
C ARG A 22 -6.03 12.51 1.54
N TYR A 23 -5.07 11.62 1.24
CA TYR A 23 -5.09 10.87 -0.02
C TYR A 23 -6.11 9.73 0.00
N SER A 24 -6.31 9.09 1.15
CA SER A 24 -7.36 8.09 1.36
C SER A 24 -8.74 8.66 1.01
N ASP A 25 -9.03 9.90 1.42
CA ASP A 25 -10.29 10.58 1.11
C ASP A 25 -10.43 10.99 -0.37
N ARG A 26 -9.32 11.12 -1.10
CA ARG A 26 -9.31 11.49 -2.53
C ARG A 26 -9.42 10.29 -3.45
N VAL A 27 -9.00 9.12 -2.98
CA VAL A 27 -9.01 7.89 -3.76
C VAL A 27 -10.45 7.37 -3.85
N THR A 28 -11.03 7.40 -5.04
CA THR A 28 -12.45 7.07 -5.27
C THR A 28 -12.72 5.58 -5.46
N TRP A 29 -11.69 4.77 -5.73
CA TRP A 29 -11.83 3.31 -5.89
C TRP A 29 -11.70 2.55 -4.57
N PRO A 30 -12.22 1.31 -4.47
CA PRO A 30 -12.02 0.48 -3.30
C PRO A 30 -10.54 0.24 -3.00
N PHE A 31 -10.09 0.61 -1.81
CA PHE A 31 -8.74 0.27 -1.34
C PHE A 31 -8.74 -0.19 0.12
N GLN A 32 -7.68 -0.87 0.51
CA GLN A 32 -7.45 -1.36 1.87
C GLN A 32 -5.97 -1.19 2.20
N ILE A 33 -5.66 -0.70 3.39
CA ILE A 33 -4.29 -0.62 3.92
C ILE A 33 -4.18 -1.65 5.04
N THR A 34 -3.10 -2.44 5.04
CA THR A 34 -2.78 -3.39 6.10
C THR A 34 -1.37 -3.11 6.61
N GLU A 35 -1.30 -2.77 7.89
CA GLU A 35 -0.06 -2.50 8.62
C GLU A 35 0.38 -3.77 9.34
N LEU A 36 1.56 -4.28 8.96
CA LEU A 36 2.20 -5.39 9.63
C LEU A 36 3.05 -4.88 10.81
N PRO A 37 3.21 -5.68 11.87
CA PRO A 37 4.15 -5.34 12.93
C PRO A 37 5.58 -5.22 12.39
N ASP A 38 6.41 -4.43 13.07
CA ASP A 38 7.81 -4.24 12.69
C ASP A 38 8.55 -5.58 12.63
N ASN A 39 8.38 -6.40 13.69
CA ASN A 39 8.95 -7.73 13.81
C ASN A 39 7.89 -8.81 13.64
N GLY A 40 8.15 -9.75 12.73
CA GLY A 40 7.21 -10.82 12.41
C GLY A 40 6.02 -10.34 11.57
N GLY A 41 4.91 -11.09 11.64
CA GLY A 41 3.72 -10.87 10.83
C GLY A 41 3.86 -11.46 9.43
N LYS A 42 2.92 -12.34 9.06
CA LYS A 42 2.82 -12.85 7.69
C LYS A 42 1.96 -11.86 6.88
N PRO A 43 2.40 -11.44 5.68
CA PRO A 43 1.55 -10.65 4.80
C PRO A 43 0.26 -11.43 4.50
N PRO A 44 -0.86 -10.72 4.25
CA PRO A 44 -2.08 -11.38 3.82
C PRO A 44 -1.82 -12.21 2.56
N PRO A 45 -2.54 -13.33 2.37
CA PRO A 45 -2.41 -14.10 1.14
C PRO A 45 -2.75 -13.22 -0.07
N PRO A 46 -2.15 -13.49 -1.25
CA PRO A 46 -2.48 -12.78 -2.47
C PRO A 46 -4.00 -12.74 -2.71
N ALA A 47 -4.48 -11.63 -3.26
CA ALA A 47 -5.90 -11.49 -3.59
C ALA A 47 -6.36 -12.58 -4.58
N PRO A 48 -7.65 -12.96 -4.57
CA PRO A 48 -8.19 -13.90 -5.56
C PRO A 48 -7.94 -13.40 -6.99
N GLN A 49 -7.62 -14.31 -7.90
CA GLN A 49 -7.32 -13.97 -9.28
C GLN A 49 -8.59 -13.50 -10.03
N PRO A 50 -8.46 -12.53 -10.96
CA PRO A 50 -7.21 -11.91 -11.42
C PRO A 50 -6.70 -10.79 -10.49
N SER A 51 -5.43 -10.86 -10.07
CA SER A 51 -4.74 -9.84 -9.27
C SER A 51 -3.28 -9.70 -9.68
N ARG A 52 -2.70 -8.51 -9.55
CA ARG A 52 -1.27 -8.25 -9.76
C ARG A 52 -0.63 -7.83 -8.44
N THR A 53 0.44 -8.51 -8.05
CA THR A 53 1.27 -8.13 -6.89
C THR A 53 2.37 -7.18 -7.37
N ILE A 54 2.50 -6.03 -6.71
CA ILE A 54 3.55 -5.04 -6.98
C ILE A 54 4.35 -4.87 -5.69
N ALA A 55 5.65 -5.07 -5.77
CA ALA A 55 6.58 -4.80 -4.67
C ALA A 55 7.25 -3.43 -4.90
N LEU A 56 7.32 -2.62 -3.85
CA LEU A 56 8.08 -1.37 -3.86
C LEU A 56 9.48 -1.68 -3.32
N ASP A 57 10.48 -1.58 -4.18
CA ASP A 57 11.87 -1.94 -3.91
C ASP A 57 12.80 -0.95 -4.63
N GLU A 58 13.88 -0.54 -3.97
CA GLU A 58 14.83 0.43 -4.51
C GLU A 58 15.60 -0.06 -5.75
N THR A 59 15.64 -1.37 -5.98
CA THR A 59 16.30 -1.99 -7.14
C THR A 59 15.36 -2.26 -8.31
N GLY A 60 14.08 -1.89 -8.19
CA GLY A 60 13.05 -2.08 -9.20
C GLY A 60 13.08 -1.07 -10.35
N ASP A 61 12.12 -1.21 -11.28
CA ASP A 61 11.97 -0.31 -12.41
C ASP A 61 11.50 1.09 -11.97
N ALA A 62 12.24 2.12 -12.37
CA ALA A 62 11.92 3.52 -12.09
C ALA A 62 10.90 4.08 -13.09
N LEU A 63 9.63 3.73 -12.91
CA LEU A 63 8.53 4.19 -13.75
C LEU A 63 8.14 5.64 -13.46
N SER A 64 7.84 6.41 -14.51
CA SER A 64 7.19 7.73 -14.40
C SER A 64 5.70 7.62 -14.10
N SER A 65 5.08 8.73 -13.69
CA SER A 65 3.62 8.78 -13.42
C SER A 65 2.76 8.47 -14.64
N ALA A 66 3.29 8.57 -15.87
CA ALA A 66 2.56 8.23 -17.09
C ALA A 66 2.69 6.74 -17.46
N GLU A 67 3.69 6.05 -16.90
CA GLU A 67 3.96 4.62 -17.13
C GLU A 67 3.33 3.72 -16.05
N LEU A 68 3.02 4.29 -14.88
CA LEU A 68 2.30 3.65 -13.76
C LEU A 68 0.80 3.51 -14.04
#